data_AF-A0A9E3WFL6-F1
#
_entry.id   AF-A0A9E3WFL6-F1
#
_cell.length_a   1.000
_cell.length_b   1.000
_cell.length_c   1.000
_cell.angle_alpha   90.00
_cell.angle_beta   90.00
_cell.angle_gamma   90.00
#
_symmetry.space_group_name_H-M   'P 1'
#
loop_
_entity.id
_entity.type
_entity.pdbx_description
1 polymer ?
#
loop_
_entity_poly.entity_id
_entity_poly.type
_entity_poly.pdbx_seq_one_letter_code
_entity_poly.pdbx_strand_id
1 'polypeptide(L)'
;MKSSPAGNLLAFLAPIPDPRRRQGRRHPLEAMLGSIVCAWLQGARGYVAISEWIHDHAVELWHLLGFRRRPPKKRAFRNLLMANVPEHLEQAVQNWITSCIDAPQIDGPLAPVAIDGKTLRDTLRSHEQAIHLLSLLDQKTGCVLSQTRVDAKTNEAKAALALLKNLVPKGRVITGDAIFCQREVCQQIIDE
;
A
#
# COMPACT_ATOMS: atom_id res chain seq x y z
N MET A 1 -11.07 -23.83 -10.32
CA MET A 1 -10.42 -23.23 -9.13
C MET A 1 -11.40 -22.25 -8.54
N LYS A 2 -11.98 -22.56 -7.36
CA LYS A 2 -12.85 -21.61 -6.67
C LYS A 2 -12.04 -20.35 -6.38
N SER A 3 -12.56 -19.19 -6.78
CA SER A 3 -11.95 -17.89 -6.49
C SER A 3 -11.71 -17.79 -4.98
N SER A 4 -10.46 -17.53 -4.60
CA SER A 4 -10.10 -17.29 -3.20
C SER A 4 -10.95 -16.12 -2.67
N PRO A 5 -11.44 -16.16 -1.42
CA PRO A 5 -12.31 -15.12 -0.85
C PRO A 5 -11.62 -13.76 -0.69
N ALA A 6 -10.29 -13.71 -0.71
CA ALA A 6 -9.56 -12.47 -0.94
C ALA A 6 -9.59 -12.16 -2.44
N GLY A 7 -10.18 -11.03 -2.83
CA GLY A 7 -10.14 -10.52 -4.21
C GLY A 7 -8.74 -10.68 -4.81
N ASN A 8 -8.67 -11.01 -6.10
CA ASN A 8 -7.41 -11.40 -6.74
C ASN A 8 -6.41 -10.22 -6.73
N LEU A 9 -5.46 -10.20 -5.78
CA LEU A 9 -4.39 -9.20 -5.69
C LEU A 9 -3.70 -8.98 -7.04
N LEU A 10 -3.45 -10.04 -7.79
CA LEU A 10 -2.80 -9.95 -9.11
C LEU A 10 -3.63 -9.13 -10.10
N ALA A 11 -4.96 -9.14 -9.99
CA ALA A 11 -5.84 -8.33 -10.83
C ALA A 11 -5.70 -6.83 -10.52
N PHE A 12 -5.41 -6.45 -9.28
CA PHE A 12 -5.13 -5.06 -8.90
C PHE A 12 -3.71 -4.63 -9.29
N LEU A 13 -2.77 -5.57 -9.39
CA LEU A 13 -1.39 -5.30 -9.82
C LEU A 13 -1.23 -5.26 -11.34
N ALA A 14 -2.11 -5.93 -12.10
CA ALA A 14 -2.04 -6.01 -13.56
C ALA A 14 -2.08 -4.65 -14.30
N PRO A 15 -2.85 -3.63 -13.86
CA PRO A 15 -2.89 -2.32 -14.52
C PRO A 15 -1.61 -1.48 -14.35
N ILE A 16 -0.68 -1.89 -13.48
CA ILE A 16 0.55 -1.13 -13.21
C ILE A 16 1.39 -1.05 -14.49
N PRO A 17 1.78 0.15 -14.95
CA PRO A 17 2.64 0.29 -16.13
C PRO A 17 3.97 -0.44 -15.95
N ASP A 18 4.35 -1.27 -16.91
CA ASP A 18 5.60 -2.03 -16.84
C ASP A 18 6.81 -1.15 -17.19
N PRO A 19 7.66 -0.76 -16.22
CA PRO A 19 8.77 0.14 -16.47
C PRO A 19 9.94 -0.57 -17.17
N ARG A 20 9.89 -1.90 -17.29
CA ARG A 20 10.96 -2.70 -17.89
C ARG A 20 10.95 -2.52 -19.40
N ARG A 21 12.14 -2.45 -20.01
CA ARG A 21 12.32 -2.50 -21.46
C ARG A 21 11.74 -3.79 -22.04
N ARG A 22 11.23 -3.76 -23.27
CA ARG A 22 10.61 -4.91 -23.96
C ARG A 22 11.45 -6.20 -23.89
N GLN A 23 12.77 -6.10 -24.06
CA GLN A 23 13.69 -7.25 -23.97
C GLN A 23 13.76 -7.88 -22.56
N GLY A 24 13.48 -7.10 -21.50
CA GLY A 24 13.48 -7.53 -20.10
C GLY A 24 12.14 -8.09 -19.60
N ARG A 25 11.07 -8.04 -20.40
CA ARG A 25 9.73 -8.52 -20.05
C ARG A 25 9.59 -10.03 -20.26
N ARG A 26 10.44 -10.81 -19.56
CA ARG A 26 10.42 -12.28 -19.60
C ARG A 26 9.41 -12.92 -18.65
N HIS A 27 9.06 -12.19 -17.59
CA HIS A 27 8.12 -12.62 -16.55
C HIS A 27 6.97 -11.61 -16.47
N PRO A 28 5.73 -12.07 -16.24
CA PRO A 28 4.61 -11.16 -15.99
C PRO A 28 4.93 -10.20 -14.84
N LEU A 29 4.52 -8.93 -14.98
CA LEU A 29 4.84 -7.90 -14.00
C LEU A 29 4.09 -8.15 -12.71
N GLU A 30 2.78 -8.42 -12.82
CA GLU A 30 1.87 -8.75 -11.75
C GLU A 30 2.36 -9.93 -10.91
N ALA A 31 2.97 -10.95 -11.54
CA ALA A 31 3.58 -12.08 -10.84
C ALA A 31 4.81 -11.66 -10.03
N MET A 32 5.66 -10.79 -10.59
CA MET A 32 6.81 -10.24 -9.87
C MET A 32 6.37 -9.35 -8.70
N LEU A 33 5.41 -8.47 -8.92
CA LEU A 33 4.87 -7.60 -7.87
C LEU A 33 4.15 -8.40 -6.78
N GLY A 34 3.36 -9.40 -7.17
CA GLY A 34 2.70 -10.32 -6.23
C GLY A 34 3.72 -11.05 -5.35
N SER A 35 4.82 -11.54 -5.94
CA SER A 35 5.89 -12.16 -5.16
C SER A 35 6.57 -11.18 -4.19
N ILE A 36 6.72 -9.90 -4.56
CA ILE A 36 7.25 -8.86 -3.67
C ILE A 36 6.31 -8.66 -2.47
N VAL A 37 5.01 -8.49 -2.73
CA VAL A 37 4.01 -8.27 -1.67
C VAL A 37 3.94 -9.48 -0.72
N CYS A 38 3.83 -10.70 -1.26
CA CYS A 38 3.80 -11.92 -0.45
C CYS A 38 5.08 -12.10 0.39
N ALA A 39 6.25 -11.82 -0.19
CA ALA A 39 7.51 -11.90 0.53
C ALA A 39 7.58 -10.85 1.67
N TRP A 40 7.13 -9.61 1.44
CA TRP A 40 7.07 -8.58 2.47
C TRP A 40 6.14 -8.96 3.62
N LEU A 41 4.97 -9.52 3.32
CA LEU A 41 4.03 -10.00 4.34
C LEU A 41 4.63 -11.12 5.21
N GLN A 42 5.58 -11.89 4.66
CA GLN A 42 6.34 -12.90 5.39
C GLN A 42 7.65 -12.37 5.99
N GLY A 43 7.86 -11.05 5.98
CA GLY A 43 9.01 -10.40 6.62
C GLY A 43 10.30 -10.40 5.80
N ALA A 44 10.28 -10.83 4.54
CA ALA A 44 11.46 -10.74 3.67
C ALA A 44 11.80 -9.27 3.39
N ARG A 45 13.01 -8.83 3.73
CA ARG A 45 13.46 -7.44 3.52
C ARG A 45 14.49 -7.35 2.41
N GLY A 46 14.22 -6.52 1.40
CA GLY A 46 15.10 -6.29 0.27
C GLY A 46 15.02 -7.34 -0.85
N TYR A 47 15.58 -7.00 -2.01
CA TYR A 47 15.43 -7.78 -3.25
C TYR A 47 16.14 -9.14 -3.25
N VAL A 48 17.11 -9.36 -2.35
CA VAL A 48 17.77 -10.66 -2.19
C VAL A 48 16.81 -11.62 -1.50
N ALA A 49 16.28 -11.23 -0.33
CA ALA A 49 15.33 -12.02 0.43
C ALA A 49 14.04 -12.32 -0.37
N ILE A 50 13.55 -11.37 -1.17
CA ILE A 50 12.39 -11.60 -2.05
C ILE A 50 12.72 -12.70 -3.10
N SER A 51 13.92 -12.65 -3.67
CA SER A 51 14.35 -13.65 -4.64
C SER A 51 14.56 -15.02 -4.01
N GLU A 52 15.01 -15.10 -2.76
CA GLU A 52 15.17 -16.35 -2.02
C GLU A 52 13.80 -16.92 -1.66
N TRP A 53 12.94 -16.09 -1.06
CA TRP A 53 11.57 -16.44 -0.70
C TRP A 53 10.83 -17.11 -1.87
N ILE A 54 10.80 -16.51 -3.06
CA ILE A 54 10.08 -17.12 -4.18
C ILE A 54 10.72 -18.45 -4.63
N HIS A 55 12.04 -18.61 -4.50
CA HIS A 55 12.73 -19.83 -4.91
C HIS A 55 12.67 -20.96 -3.87
N ASP A 56 12.43 -20.62 -2.61
CA ASP A 56 12.27 -21.59 -1.52
C ASP A 56 10.86 -22.22 -1.50
N HIS A 57 9.91 -21.62 -2.21
CA HIS A 57 8.56 -22.14 -2.36
C HIS A 57 8.42 -23.10 -3.54
N ALA A 58 7.44 -23.99 -3.44
CA ALA A 58 7.13 -25.00 -4.44
C ALA A 58 6.64 -24.39 -5.77
N VAL A 59 6.76 -25.16 -6.85
CA VAL A 59 6.45 -24.74 -8.23
C VAL A 59 4.97 -24.36 -8.38
N GLU A 60 4.09 -24.98 -7.58
CA GLU A 60 2.67 -24.67 -7.51
C GLU A 60 2.43 -23.20 -7.15
N LEU A 61 3.18 -22.65 -6.18
CA LEU A 61 3.07 -21.23 -5.83
C LEU A 61 3.50 -20.34 -6.99
N TRP A 62 4.53 -20.75 -7.74
CA TRP A 62 4.98 -19.99 -8.92
C TRP A 62 3.84 -19.88 -9.94
N HIS A 63 3.13 -20.98 -10.18
CA HIS A 63 1.99 -21.01 -11.08
C HIS A 63 0.79 -20.23 -10.54
N LEU A 64 0.51 -20.29 -9.24
CA LEU A 64 -0.53 -19.49 -8.59
C LEU A 64 -0.27 -17.99 -8.73
N LEU A 65 0.99 -17.56 -8.65
CA LEU A 65 1.41 -16.17 -8.88
C LEU A 65 1.40 -15.77 -10.37
N GLY A 66 1.24 -16.72 -11.29
CA GLY A 66 1.20 -16.47 -12.73
C GLY A 66 2.53 -16.67 -13.47
N PHE A 67 3.57 -17.20 -12.82
CA PHE A 67 4.80 -17.55 -13.51
C PHE A 67 4.61 -18.79 -14.40
N ARG A 68 5.05 -18.67 -15.66
CA ARG A 68 5.06 -19.77 -16.65
C ARG A 68 6.44 -20.44 -16.80
N ARG A 69 7.42 -19.97 -16.02
CA ARG A 69 8.84 -20.34 -16.05
C ARG A 69 9.42 -20.15 -14.66
N ARG A 70 10.64 -20.64 -14.43
CA ARG A 70 11.38 -20.36 -13.19
C ARG A 70 11.38 -18.85 -12.88
N PRO A 71 11.01 -18.43 -11.66
CA PRO A 71 10.97 -17.03 -11.25
C PRO A 71 12.28 -16.26 -11.46
N PRO A 72 12.20 -14.93 -11.61
CA PRO A 72 13.39 -14.09 -11.78
C PRO A 72 14.34 -14.15 -10.58
N LYS A 73 15.64 -13.96 -10.82
CA LYS A 73 16.66 -13.85 -9.77
C LYS A 73 16.76 -12.42 -9.22
N LYS A 74 17.45 -12.25 -8.09
CA LYS A 74 17.72 -10.99 -7.37
C LYS A 74 17.93 -9.74 -8.23
N ARG A 75 18.66 -9.83 -9.36
CA ARG A 75 18.93 -8.69 -10.25
C ARG A 75 17.66 -8.13 -10.90
N ALA A 76 16.71 -8.99 -11.27
CA ALA A 76 15.45 -8.55 -11.89
C ALA A 76 14.53 -7.87 -10.86
N PHE A 77 14.45 -8.39 -9.63
CA PHE A 77 13.75 -7.71 -8.53
C PHE A 77 14.38 -6.37 -8.17
N ARG A 78 15.72 -6.32 -8.07
CA ARG A 78 16.45 -5.07 -7.86
C ARG A 78 16.11 -4.04 -8.95
N ASN A 79 16.22 -4.42 -10.21
CA ASN A 79 15.95 -3.51 -11.32
C ASN A 79 14.50 -3.02 -11.33
N LEU A 80 13.54 -3.89 -10.98
CA LEU A 80 12.13 -3.52 -10.90
C LEU A 80 11.88 -2.50 -9.77
N LEU A 81 12.40 -2.77 -8.56
CA LEU A 81 12.24 -1.86 -7.42
C LEU A 81 12.92 -0.51 -7.65
N MET A 82 14.03 -0.48 -8.39
CA MET A 82 14.73 0.76 -8.76
C MET A 82 14.04 1.56 -9.87
N ALA A 83 13.05 0.99 -10.56
CA ALA A 83 12.42 1.62 -11.72
C ALA A 83 11.22 2.55 -11.38
N ASN A 84 11.17 3.04 -10.13
CA ASN A 84 10.14 3.94 -9.59
C ASN A 84 8.69 3.49 -9.82
N VAL A 85 8.36 2.29 -9.32
CA VAL A 85 6.99 1.77 -9.17
C VAL A 85 6.27 2.12 -7.84
N PRO A 86 6.83 2.84 -6.83
CA PRO A 86 6.19 2.96 -5.51
C PRO A 86 4.74 3.43 -5.54
N GLU A 87 4.45 4.53 -6.24
CA GLU A 87 3.14 5.18 -6.20
C GLU A 87 2.05 4.30 -6.82
N HIS A 88 2.37 3.64 -7.94
CA HIS A 88 1.45 2.73 -8.61
C HIS A 88 1.21 1.45 -7.79
N LEU A 89 2.26 0.94 -7.14
CA LEU A 89 2.15 -0.23 -6.28
C LEU A 89 1.33 0.07 -5.03
N GLU A 90 1.60 1.20 -4.39
CA GLU A 90 0.85 1.69 -3.22
C GLU A 90 -0.63 1.84 -3.55
N GLN A 91 -0.97 2.53 -4.64
CA GLN A 91 -2.36 2.69 -5.07
C GLN A 91 -3.04 1.34 -5.36
N ALA A 92 -2.34 0.41 -6.04
CA ALA A 92 -2.89 -0.90 -6.35
C ALA A 92 -3.18 -1.73 -5.07
N VAL A 93 -2.25 -1.71 -4.11
CA VAL A 93 -2.42 -2.40 -2.82
C VAL A 93 -3.52 -1.74 -1.99
N GLN A 94 -3.60 -0.41 -1.98
CA GLN A 94 -4.66 0.34 -1.31
C GLN A 94 -6.04 -0.01 -1.88
N ASN A 95 -6.17 -0.06 -3.21
CA ASN A 95 -7.42 -0.43 -3.88
C ASN A 95 -7.82 -1.88 -3.56
N TRP A 96 -6.85 -2.78 -3.53
CA TRP A 96 -7.08 -4.17 -3.14
C TRP A 96 -7.56 -4.29 -1.69
N ILE A 97 -6.87 -3.64 -0.75
CA ILE A 97 -7.27 -3.59 0.67
C ILE A 97 -8.69 -3.02 0.80
N THR A 98 -8.96 -1.90 0.15
CA THR A 98 -10.29 -1.26 0.17
C THR A 98 -11.36 -2.20 -0.38
N SER A 99 -11.07 -3.00 -1.41
CA SER A 99 -12.02 -3.99 -1.94
C SER A 99 -12.29 -5.17 -1.00
N CYS A 100 -11.41 -5.40 -0.02
CA CYS A 100 -11.56 -6.47 0.98
C CYS A 100 -12.29 -6.00 2.25
N ILE A 101 -12.54 -4.70 2.40
CA ILE A 101 -13.17 -4.11 3.58
C ILE A 101 -14.59 -3.70 3.19
N ASP A 102 -15.58 -4.08 4.01
CA ASP A 102 -16.96 -3.66 3.81
C ASP A 102 -17.09 -2.14 3.87
N ALA A 103 -17.83 -1.57 2.91
CA ALA A 103 -18.15 -0.16 2.97
C ALA A 103 -18.98 0.14 4.24
N PRO A 104 -18.72 1.28 4.92
CA PRO A 104 -19.50 1.66 6.08
C PRO A 104 -20.97 1.86 5.68
N GLN A 105 -21.89 1.42 6.55
CA GLN A 105 -23.31 1.72 6.37
C GLN A 105 -23.57 3.18 6.71
N ILE A 106 -24.20 3.92 5.79
CA ILE A 106 -24.47 5.36 5.96
C ILE A 106 -25.41 5.61 7.15
N ASP A 107 -26.43 4.77 7.32
CA ASP A 107 -27.43 4.89 8.39
C ASP A 107 -27.16 3.95 9.59
N GLY A 108 -25.97 3.33 9.63
CA GLY A 108 -25.56 2.40 10.68
C GLY A 108 -24.66 3.03 11.75
N PRO A 109 -24.14 2.23 12.70
CA PRO A 109 -23.12 2.70 13.63
C PRO A 109 -21.90 3.24 12.88
N LEU A 110 -21.41 4.42 13.29
CA LEU A 110 -20.25 5.04 12.67
C LEU A 110 -19.03 4.11 12.73
N ALA A 111 -18.41 3.87 11.59
CA ALA A 111 -17.19 3.07 11.51
C ALA A 111 -15.98 3.88 12.03
N PRO A 112 -15.26 3.41 13.05
CA PRO A 112 -14.16 4.16 13.64
C PRO A 112 -12.90 4.09 12.79
N VAL A 113 -12.35 5.26 12.47
CA VAL A 113 -11.13 5.42 11.69
C VAL A 113 -10.16 6.33 12.45
N ALA A 114 -8.87 5.97 12.49
CA ALA A 114 -7.83 6.73 13.16
C ALA A 114 -6.94 7.47 12.16
N ILE A 115 -6.56 8.71 12.47
CA ILE A 115 -5.49 9.44 11.82
C ILE A 115 -4.29 9.47 12.76
N ASP A 116 -3.14 8.99 12.27
CA ASP A 116 -1.93 8.87 13.07
C ASP A 116 -0.66 9.05 12.22
N GLY A 117 0.32 9.77 12.78
CA GLY A 117 1.60 10.08 12.16
C GLY A 117 2.70 9.12 12.66
N LYS A 118 3.41 8.44 11.75
CA LYS A 118 4.53 7.56 12.09
C LYS A 118 5.77 7.87 11.26
N THR A 119 6.89 8.02 11.96
CA THR A 119 8.21 8.12 11.33
C THR A 119 8.79 6.73 11.07
N LEU A 120 9.12 6.44 9.81
CA LEU A 120 9.65 5.16 9.39
C LEU A 120 11.11 5.00 9.85
N ARG A 121 11.40 3.84 10.45
CA ARG A 121 12.78 3.46 10.81
C ARG A 121 13.62 3.22 9.57
N ASP A 122 14.92 3.48 9.68
CA ASP A 122 15.92 3.25 8.62
C ASP A 122 15.68 4.03 7.32
N THR A 123 15.00 5.18 7.42
CA THR A 123 14.75 6.07 6.27
C THR A 123 15.54 7.38 6.33
N LEU A 124 16.30 7.60 7.41
CA LEU A 124 17.13 8.78 7.57
C LEU A 124 18.32 8.71 6.60
N ARG A 125 18.44 9.71 5.72
CA ARG A 125 19.59 9.88 4.81
C ARG A 125 20.39 11.11 5.21
N SER A 126 21.67 11.15 4.81
CA SER A 126 22.53 12.31 5.07
C SER A 126 21.88 13.59 4.53
N HIS A 127 21.71 14.58 5.41
CA HIS A 127 21.09 15.88 5.10
C HIS A 127 19.59 15.84 4.74
N GLU A 128 18.89 14.75 5.00
CA GLU A 128 17.44 14.63 4.81
C GLU A 128 16.73 14.31 6.14
N GLN A 129 15.43 14.58 6.20
CA GLN A 129 14.59 14.10 7.31
C GLN A 129 14.14 12.67 7.05
N ALA A 130 13.99 11.89 8.12
CA ALA A 130 13.35 10.58 8.05
C ALA A 130 11.94 10.71 7.46
N ILE A 131 11.48 9.67 6.76
CA ILE A 131 10.15 9.67 6.14
C ILE A 131 9.11 9.61 7.25
N HIS A 132 8.27 10.64 7.33
CA HIS A 132 7.10 10.68 8.21
C HIS A 132 5.84 10.48 7.38
N LEU A 133 5.04 9.48 7.74
CA LEU A 133 3.80 9.11 7.06
C LEU A 133 2.62 9.38 7.98
N LEU A 134 1.62 10.09 7.46
CA LEU A 134 0.31 10.23 8.08
C LEU A 134 -0.62 9.18 7.49
N SER A 135 -1.17 8.31 8.33
CA SER A 135 -2.00 7.18 7.90
C SER A 135 -3.43 7.32 8.40
N LEU A 136 -4.37 6.89 7.58
CA LEU A 136 -5.77 6.71 7.92
C LEU A 136 -6.04 5.22 8.09
N LEU A 137 -6.31 4.78 9.31
CA LEU A 137 -6.43 3.38 9.68
C LEU A 137 -7.87 3.04 10.08
N ASP A 138 -8.44 2.02 9.45
CA ASP A 138 -9.71 1.44 9.91
C ASP A 138 -9.48 0.67 11.21
N GLN A 139 -10.10 1.11 12.31
CA GLN A 139 -9.86 0.51 13.61
C GLN A 139 -10.47 -0.89 13.74
N LYS A 140 -11.48 -1.22 12.94
CA LYS A 140 -12.14 -2.53 12.98
C LYS A 140 -11.27 -3.62 12.37
N THR A 141 -10.67 -3.36 11.21
CA THR A 141 -9.84 -4.33 10.48
C THR A 141 -8.35 -4.18 10.75
N GLY A 142 -7.91 -3.03 11.26
CA GLY A 142 -6.50 -2.67 11.40
C GLY A 142 -5.81 -2.31 10.09
N CYS A 143 -6.56 -2.22 8.99
CA CYS A 143 -6.01 -1.89 7.68
C CYS A 143 -5.82 -0.38 7.50
N VAL A 144 -4.72 -0.02 6.84
CA VAL A 144 -4.48 1.36 6.39
C VAL A 144 -5.29 1.60 5.13
N LEU A 145 -6.29 2.48 5.22
CA LEU A 145 -7.19 2.85 4.12
C LEU A 145 -6.52 3.82 3.15
N SER A 146 -5.68 4.71 3.66
CA SER A 146 -4.94 5.71 2.89
C SER A 146 -3.76 6.20 3.72
N GLN A 147 -2.71 6.66 3.06
CA GLN A 147 -1.58 7.30 3.75
C GLN A 147 -0.97 8.38 2.85
N THR A 148 -0.28 9.34 3.47
CA THR A 148 0.44 10.39 2.76
C THR A 148 1.73 10.75 3.48
N ARG A 149 2.77 11.10 2.72
CA ARG A 149 4.02 11.59 3.29
C ARG A 149 3.84 13.04 3.76
N VAL A 150 4.24 13.31 4.99
CA VAL A 150 4.35 14.67 5.51
C VAL A 150 5.69 15.24 5.07
N ASP A 151 5.64 16.30 4.26
CA ASP A 151 6.82 17.02 3.80
C ASP A 151 7.53 17.72 4.97
N ALA A 152 8.86 17.82 4.91
CA ALA A 152 9.69 18.49 5.91
C ALA A 152 9.29 19.96 6.18
N LYS A 153 8.64 20.61 5.22
CA LYS A 153 8.17 22.00 5.32
C LYS A 153 6.69 22.13 5.69
N THR A 154 5.98 21.02 5.84
CA THR A 154 4.55 21.00 6.17
C THR A 154 4.33 20.41 7.56
N ASN A 155 3.10 20.53 8.06
CA ASN A 155 2.69 19.92 9.31
C ASN A 155 1.64 18.83 9.07
N GLU A 156 1.42 17.97 10.07
CA GLU A 156 0.47 16.86 9.98
C GLU A 156 -0.96 17.33 9.69
N ALA A 157 -1.37 18.51 10.17
CA ALA A 157 -2.72 19.03 9.92
C ALA A 157 -2.98 19.34 8.44
N LYS A 158 -2.01 19.95 7.73
CA LYS A 158 -2.09 20.14 6.27
C LYS A 158 -2.08 18.82 5.52
N ALA A 159 -1.29 17.86 5.99
CA ALA A 159 -1.29 16.51 5.41
C ALA A 159 -2.63 15.78 5.65
N ALA A 160 -3.27 15.98 6.81
CA ALA A 160 -4.59 15.44 7.12
C ALA A 160 -5.65 15.97 6.16
N LEU A 161 -5.63 17.27 5.82
CA LEU A 161 -6.53 17.83 4.81
C LEU A 161 -6.36 17.15 3.44
N ALA A 162 -5.12 16.89 3.01
CA ALA A 162 -4.85 16.18 1.76
C ALA A 162 -5.30 14.70 1.83
N LEU A 163 -5.13 14.07 2.97
CA LEU A 163 -5.53 12.69 3.22
C LEU A 163 -7.06 12.53 3.18
N LEU A 164 -7.79 13.47 3.78
CA LEU A 164 -9.25 13.46 3.88
C LEU A 164 -9.95 13.74 2.54
N LYS A 165 -9.40 14.62 1.70
CA LYS A 165 -9.94 14.89 0.34
C LYS A 165 -10.04 13.64 -0.54
N ASN A 166 -9.20 12.64 -0.28
CA ASN A 166 -9.15 11.41 -1.07
C ASN A 166 -10.08 10.32 -0.53
N LEU A 167 -10.86 10.58 0.52
CA LEU A 167 -11.65 9.57 1.21
C LEU A 167 -13.04 10.10 1.55
N VAL A 168 -14.08 9.52 0.94
CA VAL A 168 -15.49 9.84 1.23
C VAL A 168 -15.80 9.43 2.69
N PRO A 169 -16.06 10.35 3.62
CA PRO A 169 -16.17 10.08 5.06
C PRO A 169 -17.58 9.69 5.53
N LYS A 170 -18.55 9.49 4.62
CA LYS A 170 -19.91 9.12 5.01
C LYS A 170 -19.94 7.81 5.81
N GLY A 171 -20.60 7.87 6.98
CA GLY A 171 -20.74 6.73 7.89
C GLY A 171 -19.47 6.41 8.71
N ARG A 172 -18.49 7.30 8.77
CA ARG A 172 -17.25 7.11 9.56
C ARG A 172 -17.12 8.15 10.67
N VAL A 173 -16.49 7.74 11.78
CA VAL A 173 -16.04 8.65 12.83
C VAL A 173 -14.51 8.69 12.81
N ILE A 174 -13.96 9.90 12.76
CA ILE A 174 -12.52 10.12 12.73
C ILE A 174 -12.02 10.37 14.16
N THR A 175 -10.96 9.66 14.53
CA THR A 175 -10.23 9.78 15.78
C THR A 175 -8.78 10.12 15.49
N GLY A 176 -8.12 10.82 16.40
CA GLY A 176 -6.72 11.19 16.25
C GLY A 176 -6.27 12.07 17.40
N ASP A 177 -4.99 12.45 17.38
CA ASP A 177 -4.41 13.34 18.37
C ASP A 177 -5.06 14.72 18.37
N ALA A 178 -4.99 15.41 19.52
CA ALA A 178 -5.55 16.74 19.71
C ALA A 178 -4.99 17.78 18.72
N ILE A 179 -3.82 17.52 18.13
CA ILE A 179 -3.21 18.37 17.10
C ILE A 179 -4.08 18.50 15.84
N PHE A 180 -4.97 17.53 15.58
CA PHE A 180 -5.91 17.53 14.46
C PHE A 180 -7.21 18.28 14.74
N CYS A 181 -7.46 18.75 15.97
CA CYS A 181 -8.62 19.56 16.33
C CYS A 181 -8.50 21.02 15.83
N GLN A 182 -8.19 21.18 14.54
CA GLN A 182 -8.09 22.46 13.85
C GLN A 182 -9.36 22.71 13.04
N ARG A 183 -9.79 23.98 12.98
CA ARG A 183 -11.06 24.38 12.38
C ARG A 183 -11.19 23.88 10.94
N GLU A 184 -10.13 24.02 10.15
CA GLU A 184 -10.10 23.61 8.75
C GLU A 184 -10.25 22.09 8.59
N VAL A 185 -9.59 21.30 9.45
CA VAL A 185 -9.68 19.83 9.43
C VAL A 185 -11.08 19.39 9.81
N CYS A 186 -11.65 19.95 10.88
CA CYS A 186 -13.01 19.62 11.30
C CYS A 186 -14.05 20.02 10.25
N GLN A 187 -13.89 21.17 9.60
CA GLN A 187 -14.79 21.61 8.53
C GLN A 187 -14.75 20.65 7.34
N GLN A 188 -13.56 20.21 6.91
CA GLN A 188 -13.39 19.24 5.83
C GLN A 188 -14.09 17.90 6.14
N ILE A 189 -14.12 17.47 7.40
CA ILE A 189 -14.82 16.24 7.81
C ILE A 189 -16.34 16.39 7.72
N ILE A 190 -16.86 17.59 7.95
CA ILE A 190 -18.30 17.88 7.91
C ILE A 190 -18.78 18.08 6.46
N ASP A 191 -17.96 18.69 5.61
CA ASP A 191 -18.32 19.07 4.25
C ASP A 191 -18.32 17.88 3.26
N GLU A 192 -17.61 16.79 3.58
CA GLU A 192 -17.46 15.59 2.75
C GLU A 192 -18.43 14.46 3.16
#